data_AF-A0A420JCD4-F1
#
_entry.id   AF-A0A420JCD4-F1
#
_cell.length_a   1.000
_cell.length_b   1.000
_cell.length_c   1.000
_cell.angle_alpha   90.00
_cell.angle_beta   90.00
_cell.angle_gamma   90.00
#
_symmetry.space_group_name_H-M   'P 1'
#
loop_
_entity.id
_entity.type
_entity.pdbx_description
1 polymer ?
#
loop_
_entity_poly.entity_id
_entity_poly.type
_entity_poly.pdbx_seq_one_letter_code
_entity_poly.pdbx_strand_id
1 'polypeptide(L)'
;SSTHLLCRWHVNKNIVKNTRDKYFELGEEYVDRNNVRKNRRHELWIKFWDLWEAILNSKSQEEYEENVQNLRACKVREEAI
;
A
#
# COMPACT_ATOMS: atom_id res chain seq x y z
N SER A 1 16.42 -27.80 9.29
CA SER A 1 16.63 -26.35 9.38
C SER A 1 16.24 -25.74 8.04
N SER A 2 14.99 -25.31 7.88
CA SER A 2 14.54 -24.65 6.64
C SER A 2 14.82 -23.16 6.77
N THR A 3 15.96 -22.73 6.22
CA THR A 3 16.26 -21.31 6.03
C THR A 3 15.32 -20.79 4.95
N HIS A 4 14.14 -20.31 5.36
CA HIS A 4 13.22 -19.63 4.46
C HIS A 4 13.89 -18.32 4.03
N LEU A 5 14.51 -18.33 2.85
CA LEU A 5 14.97 -17.13 2.17
C LEU A 5 13.75 -16.27 1.91
N LEU A 6 13.48 -15.30 2.78
CA LEU A 6 12.66 -14.15 2.45
C LEU A 6 13.43 -13.40 1.35
N CYS A 7 13.13 -13.72 0.09
CA CYS A 7 13.66 -13.01 -1.06
C CYS A 7 13.39 -11.52 -0.89
N ARG A 8 14.43 -10.73 -0.64
CA ARG A 8 14.34 -9.27 -0.57
C ARG A 8 14.11 -8.73 -1.98
N TRP A 9 12.88 -8.39 -2.29
CA TRP A 9 12.55 -7.68 -3.53
C TRP A 9 13.15 -6.28 -3.47
N HIS A 10 14.10 -5.99 -4.36
CA HIS A 10 14.52 -4.62 -4.59
C HIS A 10 13.45 -3.94 -5.42
N VAL A 11 12.62 -3.12 -4.78
CA VAL A 11 11.65 -2.31 -5.52
C VAL A 11 12.30 -0.99 -5.92
N ASN A 12 12.30 -0.72 -7.22
CA ASN A 12 12.75 0.56 -7.75
C ASN A 12 11.72 1.65 -7.40
N LYS A 13 12.06 2.45 -6.39
CA LYS A 13 11.20 3.56 -5.90
C LYS A 13 10.83 4.56 -6.99
N ASN A 14 11.63 4.72 -8.04
CA ASN A 14 11.31 5.62 -9.16
C ASN A 14 10.14 5.08 -10.01
N ILE A 15 10.06 3.77 -10.24
CA ILE A 15 8.94 3.16 -10.99
C ILE A 15 7.65 3.32 -10.20
N VAL A 16 7.71 3.08 -8.89
CA VAL A 16 6.58 3.24 -7.97
C VAL A 16 6.08 4.68 -7.95
N LYS A 17 7.00 5.66 -7.79
CA LYS A 17 6.65 7.08 -7.80
C LYS A 17 6.04 7.52 -9.13
N ASN A 18 6.63 7.13 -10.27
CA ASN A 18 6.08 7.47 -11.58
C ASN A 18 4.71 6.82 -11.82
N THR A 19 4.48 5.61 -11.31
CA THR A 19 3.18 4.92 -11.41
C THR A 19 2.14 5.62 -10.55
N ARG A 20 2.49 6.04 -9.32
CA ARG A 20 1.65 6.86 -8.45
C ARG A 20 1.21 8.14 -9.17
N ASP A 21 2.18 8.92 -9.64
CA ASP A 21 1.92 10.25 -10.19
C ASP A 21 1.07 10.13 -11.49
N LYS A 22 1.36 9.13 -12.33
CA LYS A 22 0.64 8.93 -13.60
C LYS A 22 -0.80 8.43 -13.47
N TYR A 23 -1.09 7.56 -12.50
CA TYR A 23 -2.38 6.87 -12.44
C TYR A 23 -3.28 7.26 -11.26
N PHE A 24 -2.72 7.94 -10.25
CA PHE A 24 -3.42 8.21 -8.98
C PHE A 24 -3.57 9.71 -8.65
N GLU A 25 -3.00 10.64 -9.43
CA GLU A 25 -3.25 12.08 -9.29
C GLU A 25 -4.64 12.53 -9.84
N LEU A 26 -5.34 11.69 -10.60
CA LEU A 26 -6.62 12.01 -11.26
C LEU A 26 -7.87 11.51 -10.49
N GLY A 27 -7.77 11.25 -9.18
CA GLY A 27 -8.95 10.82 -8.39
C GLY A 27 -9.88 11.97 -7.97
N GLU A 28 -11.09 11.61 -7.52
CA GLU A 28 -12.04 12.56 -6.94
C GLU A 28 -11.43 13.25 -5.72
N GLU A 29 -11.46 14.58 -5.76
CA GLU A 29 -10.97 15.41 -4.66
C GLU A 29 -12.11 15.72 -3.69
N TYR A 30 -11.82 15.62 -2.40
CA TYR A 30 -12.73 15.97 -1.33
C TYR A 30 -12.03 16.84 -0.30
N VAL A 31 -12.79 17.56 0.50
CA VAL A 31 -12.26 18.35 1.61
C VAL A 31 -12.55 17.59 2.90
N ASP A 32 -11.51 17.28 3.68
CA ASP A 32 -11.69 16.60 4.96
C ASP A 32 -12.24 17.55 6.04
N ARG A 33 -12.49 17.02 7.25
CA ARG A 33 -13.02 17.80 8.38
C ARG A 33 -12.07 18.92 8.87
N ASN A 34 -10.81 18.90 8.44
CA ASN A 34 -9.77 19.87 8.77
C ASN A 34 -9.54 20.88 7.64
N ASN A 35 -10.43 20.97 6.65
CA ASN A 35 -10.30 21.82 5.46
C ASN A 35 -9.09 21.47 4.57
N VAL A 36 -8.59 20.24 4.62
CA VAL A 36 -7.50 19.78 3.75
C VAL A 36 -8.09 19.14 2.50
N ARG A 37 -7.66 19.59 1.31
CA ARG A 37 -8.00 18.96 0.04
C ARG A 37 -7.27 17.61 -0.06
N LYS A 38 -8.04 16.54 -0.19
CA LYS A 38 -7.59 15.17 -0.30
C LYS A 38 -8.02 14.59 -1.63
N ASN A 39 -7.29 13.61 -2.11
CA ASN A 39 -7.66 12.84 -3.29
C ASN A 39 -7.86 11.38 -2.87
N ARG A 40 -9.08 10.86 -3.04
CA ARG A 40 -9.42 9.51 -2.56
C ARG A 40 -8.50 8.45 -3.17
N ARG A 41 -8.26 8.49 -4.48
CA ARG A 41 -7.36 7.53 -5.15
C ARG A 41 -5.91 7.63 -4.67
N HIS A 42 -5.46 8.84 -4.35
CA HIS A 42 -4.13 9.07 -3.79
C HIS A 42 -3.97 8.46 -2.41
N GLU A 43 -4.98 8.59 -1.54
CA GLU A 43 -4.96 7.99 -0.20
C GLU A 43 -5.00 6.46 -0.25
N LEU A 44 -5.78 5.90 -1.19
CA LEU A 44 -5.80 4.46 -1.44
C LEU A 44 -4.44 3.94 -1.89
N TRP A 45 -3.77 4.67 -2.78
CA TRP A 45 -2.42 4.32 -3.20
C TRP A 45 -1.42 4.36 -2.06
N ILE A 46 -1.41 5.43 -1.26
CA ILE A 46 -0.52 5.54 -0.08
C ILE A 46 -0.73 4.34 0.83
N LYS A 47 -1.99 4.03 1.17
CA LYS A 47 -2.31 2.92 2.06
C LYS A 47 -1.90 1.55 1.49
N PHE A 48 -2.14 1.32 0.20
CA PHE A 48 -1.66 0.11 -0.49
C PHE A 48 -0.14 0.02 -0.41
N TRP A 49 0.55 1.12 -0.70
CA TRP A 49 2.02 1.16 -0.74
C TRP A 49 2.64 0.93 0.63
N ASP A 50 2.10 1.54 1.69
CA ASP A 50 2.57 1.36 3.06
C ASP A 50 2.43 -0.10 3.50
N LEU A 51 1.29 -0.74 3.19
CA LEU A 51 1.08 -2.17 3.47
C LEU A 51 2.00 -3.06 2.65
N TRP A 52 2.23 -2.73 1.37
CA TRP A 52 3.15 -3.45 0.52
C TRP A 52 4.60 -3.34 1.02
N GLU A 53 5.04 -2.15 1.42
CA GLU A 53 6.37 -1.93 1.98
C GLU A 53 6.53 -2.67 3.32
N ALA A 54 5.48 -2.76 4.15
CA ALA A 54 5.50 -3.56 5.37
C ALA A 54 5.70 -5.06 5.08
N ILE A 55 5.02 -5.63 4.08
CA ILE A 55 5.22 -7.02 3.64
C ILE A 55 6.67 -7.26 3.19
N LEU A 56 7.23 -6.34 2.42
CA LEU A 56 8.60 -6.46 1.90
C LEU A 56 9.68 -6.36 2.98
N ASN A 57 9.38 -5.66 4.08
CA ASN A 57 10.30 -5.45 5.19
C ASN A 57 10.04 -6.36 6.40
N SER A 58 9.07 -7.28 6.30
CA SER A 58 8.78 -8.25 7.36
C SER A 58 10.04 -9.04 7.76
N LYS A 59 10.28 -9.10 9.07
CA LYS A 59 11.45 -9.76 9.67
C LYS A 59 11.15 -11.17 10.14
N SER A 60 9.87 -11.53 10.28
CA SER A 60 9.40 -12.87 10.62
C SER A 60 8.27 -13.32 9.70
N GLN A 61 8.00 -14.63 9.71
CA GLN A 61 6.88 -15.22 8.98
C GLN A 61 5.52 -14.73 9.51
N GLU A 62 5.39 -14.59 10.83
CA GLU A 62 4.16 -14.07 11.47
C GLU A 62 3.87 -12.63 11.04
N GLU A 63 4.90 -11.76 11.04
CA GLU A 63 4.78 -10.37 10.58
C GLU A 63 4.40 -10.29 9.09
N TYR A 64 4.98 -11.17 8.26
CA TYR A 64 4.62 -11.28 6.85
C TYR A 64 3.14 -11.66 6.67
N GLU A 65 2.68 -12.69 7.38
CA GLU A 65 1.29 -13.16 7.29
C GLU A 65 0.28 -12.12 7.78
N GLU A 66 0.58 -11.42 8.87
CA GLU A 66 -0.23 -10.31 9.37
C GLU A 66 -0.33 -9.17 8.34
N ASN A 67 0.80 -8.75 7.77
CA ASN A 67 0.83 -7.68 6.76
C ASN A 67 0.08 -8.08 5.48
N VAL A 68 0.15 -9.35 5.07
CA VAL A 68 -0.64 -9.88 3.94
C VAL A 68 -2.14 -9.86 4.24
N GLN A 69 -2.55 -10.22 5.46
CA GLN A 69 -3.96 -10.13 5.87
C GLN A 69 -4.47 -8.68 5.85
N ASN A 70 -3.66 -7.74 6.36
CA ASN A 70 -3.98 -6.31 6.34
C ASN A 70 -4.17 -5.77 4.92
N LEU A 71 -3.30 -6.18 3.98
CA LEU A 71 -3.43 -5.82 2.56
C LEU A 71 -4.73 -6.37 1.94
N ARG A 72 -5.09 -7.62 2.23
CA ARG A 72 -6.34 -8.23 1.74
C ARG A 72 -7.58 -7.52 2.30
N ALA A 73 -7.57 -7.16 3.58
CA ALA A 73 -8.66 -6.43 4.22
C ALA A 73 -8.84 -5.01 3.65
N CYS A 74 -7.75 -4.37 3.19
CA CYS A 74 -7.82 -3.09 2.50
C CYS A 74 -8.67 -3.17 1.22
N LYS A 75 -8.50 -4.24 0.43
CA LYS A 75 -9.24 -4.46 -0.82
C LYS A 75 -10.74 -4.67 -0.58
N VAL A 76 -11.11 -5.44 0.46
CA VAL A 76 -12.50 -5.82 0.74
C VAL A 76 -13.36 -4.63 1.22
N ARG A 77 -12.78 -3.69 1.99
CA ARG A 77 -13.51 -2.51 2.47
C ARG A 77 -13.84 -1.50 1.37
N GLU A 78 -13.20 -1.59 0.21
CA GLU A 78 -13.38 -0.66 -0.89
C GLU A 78 -14.36 -1.16 -1.96
N GLU A 79 -14.50 -2.48 -2.12
CA GLU A 79 -15.54 -3.07 -2.99
C GLU A 79 -16.96 -2.99 -2.36
N ALA A 80 -17.05 -2.63 -1.08
CA ALA A 80 -18.31 -2.51 -0.33
C ALA A 80 -18.87 -1.06 -0.26
N ILE A 81 -18.22 -0.09 -0.91
CA ILE A 81 -18.64 1.32 -1.02
C ILE A 81 -18.95 1.64 -2.47
#